data_AF-A0A075FTI5-F1
#
_entry.id   AF-A0A075FTI5-F1
#
_cell.length_a   1.000
_cell.length_b   1.000
_cell.length_c   1.000
_cell.angle_alpha   90.00
_cell.angle_beta   90.00
_cell.angle_gamma   90.00
#
_symmetry.space_group_name_H-M   'P 1'
#
loop_
_entity.id
_entity.type
_entity.pdbx_description
1 polymer ?
#
loop_
_entity_poly.entity_id
_entity_poly.type
_entity_poly.pdbx_seq_one_letter_code
_entity_poly.pdbx_strand_id
1 'polypeptide(L)' 'MKIMKKPLVGIIMGSSSDSRIMHAAAEILDEFGVPHEDQIISAHRTPTRLEEYAKHAEKMDSKR' A
#
# COMPACT_ATOMS: atom_id res chain seq x y z
N MET A 1 20.06 -9.40 7.39
CA MET A 1 19.48 -8.38 6.47
C MET A 1 18.12 -8.89 6.03
N LYS A 2 17.01 -8.23 6.41
CA LYS A 2 15.65 -8.63 5.96
C LYS A 2 15.55 -8.23 4.49
N ILE A 3 15.49 -9.20 3.57
CA ILE A 3 15.25 -8.89 2.15
C ILE A 3 13.84 -8.29 2.10
N MET A 4 13.73 -6.98 1.90
CA MET A 4 12.45 -6.34 1.65
C MET A 4 12.00 -6.79 0.26
N LYS A 5 11.16 -7.82 0.22
CA LYS A 5 10.52 -8.25 -1.02
C LYS A 5 9.74 -7.06 -1.56
N LYS A 6 9.88 -6.81 -2.86
CA LYS A 6 9.09 -5.79 -3.56
C LYS A 6 7.61 -6.04 -3.26
N PRO A 7 6.86 -5.04 -2.77
CA PRO A 7 5.46 -5.22 -2.43
C PRO A 7 4.68 -5.61 -3.68
N LEU A 8 3.81 -6.61 -3.56
CA LEU A 8 2.87 -7.05 -4.58
C LEU A 8 1.49 -6.40 -4.41
N VAL A 9 1.18 -5.96 -3.19
CA VAL A 9 -0.07 -5.31 -2.82
C VAL A 9 0.24 -4.01 -2.09
N GLY A 10 -0.45 -2.93 -2.46
CA GLY A 10 -0.41 -1.66 -1.74
C GLY A 10 -1.72 -1.39 -1.04
N ILE A 11 -1.68 -1.17 0.27
CA ILE A 11 -2.84 -0.80 1.09
C ILE A 11 -2.78 0.71 1.32
N ILE A 12 -3.64 1.46 0.64
CA ILE A 12 -3.74 2.92 0.80
C ILE A 12 -4.95 3.30 1.64
N MET A 13 -4.79 4.29 2.51
CA MET A 13 -5.85 4.80 3.38
C MET A 13 -5.82 6.32 3.49
N GLY A 14 -6.99 6.95 3.66
CA GLY A 14 -7.12 8.41 3.61
C GLY A 14 -6.63 9.15 4.86
N SER A 15 -6.56 8.43 5.99
CA SER A 15 -6.22 8.96 7.30
C SER A 15 -5.61 7.89 8.21
N SER A 16 -4.95 8.33 9.30
CA SER A 16 -4.46 7.42 10.33
C SER A 16 -5.58 6.74 11.13
N SER A 17 -6.77 7.34 11.22
CA SER A 17 -7.94 6.70 11.84
C SER A 17 -8.41 5.47 11.07
N ASP A 18 -8.20 5.44 9.76
CA ASP A 18 -8.54 4.29 8.91
C ASP A 18 -7.60 3.09 9.13
N SER A 19 -6.38 3.33 9.64
CA SER A 19 -5.38 2.29 9.88
C SER A 19 -5.89 1.17 10.81
N ARG A 20 -6.72 1.52 11.81
CA ARG A 20 -7.34 0.51 12.68
C ARG A 20 -8.25 -0.46 11.92
N ILE A 21 -8.91 0.00 10.86
CA ILE A 21 -9.80 -0.82 10.04
C ILE A 21 -8.99 -1.61 9.02
N MET A 22 -8.00 -0.96 8.40
CA MET A 22 -7.19 -1.56 7.33
C MET A 22 -6.16 -2.58 7.86
N HIS A 23 -5.88 -2.60 9.16
CA HIS A 23 -4.99 -3.58 9.81
C HIS A 23 -5.38 -5.02 9.50
N ALA A 24 -6.69 -5.33 9.47
CA ALA A 24 -7.16 -6.67 9.16
C ALA A 24 -6.75 -7.14 7.75
N ALA A 25 -6.63 -6.22 6.78
CA ALA A 25 -6.16 -6.57 5.44
C ALA A 25 -4.67 -6.94 5.45
N ALA A 26 -3.84 -6.17 6.18
CA ALA A 26 -2.42 -6.45 6.34
C ALA A 26 -2.17 -7.79 7.04
N GLU A 27 -2.93 -8.10 8.10
CA GLU A 27 -2.84 -9.39 8.81
C GLU A 27 -3.09 -10.58 7.90
N ILE A 28 -4.12 -10.50 7.04
CA ILE A 28 -4.43 -11.55 6.08
C ILE A 28 -3.30 -11.71 5.05
N LEU A 29 -2.76 -10.60 4.52
CA LEU A 29 -1.64 -10.67 3.58
C LEU A 29 -0.37 -11.26 4.22
N ASP A 30 -0.12 -10.95 5.49
CA ASP A 30 0.96 -11.54 6.28
C ASP A 30 0.77 -13.06 6.48
N GLU A 31 -0.45 -13.51 6.79
CA GLU A 31 -0.79 -14.94 6.94
C GLU A 31 -0.50 -15.74 5.65
N PHE A 32 -0.83 -15.16 4.49
CA PHE A 32 -0.55 -15.76 3.18
C PHE A 32 0.89 -15.50 2.68
N GLY A 33 1.71 -14.76 3.42
CA GLY A 33 3.08 -14.41 3.04
C GLY A 33 3.19 -13.55 1.78
N VAL A 34 2.13 -12.77 1.48
CA VAL A 34 2.07 -11.84 0.35
C VAL A 34 2.76 -10.53 0.73
N PRO A 35 3.88 -10.13 0.09
CA PRO A 35 4.54 -8.87 0.40
C PRO A 35 3.62 -7.69 0.10
N HIS A 36 3.50 -6.78 1.06
CA HIS A 36 2.65 -5.60 0.94
C HIS A 36 3.30 -4.35 1.53
N GLU A 37 2.71 -3.20 1.23
CA GLU A 37 3.04 -1.92 1.84
C GLU A 37 1.79 -1.18 2.30
N ASP A 38 1.90 -0.42 3.39
CA ASP A 38 0.82 0.40 3.94
C ASP A 38 1.17 1.89 3.81
N GLN A 39 0.27 2.69 3.25
CA GLN A 39 0.49 4.13 3.06
C GLN A 39 -0.76 4.95 3.41
N ILE A 40 -0.57 6.07 4.11
CA ILE A 40 -1.62 7.07 4.33
C ILE A 40 -1.55 8.11 3.20
N ILE A 41 -2.49 8.07 2.28
CA ILE A 41 -2.59 8.96 1.13
C ILE A 41 -4.04 9.42 0.99
N SER A 42 -4.29 10.71 1.24
CA SER A 42 -5.63 11.28 1.18
C SER A 42 -5.94 11.78 -0.23
N ALA A 43 -6.99 11.23 -0.85
CA ALA A 43 -7.48 11.71 -2.14
C ALA A 43 -7.88 13.20 -2.11
N HIS A 44 -8.47 13.65 -1.00
CA HIS A 44 -8.98 15.02 -0.88
C HIS A 44 -7.93 16.04 -0.41
N ARG A 45 -7.01 15.64 0.49
CA ARG A 45 -6.01 16.57 1.07
C ARG A 45 -4.70 16.58 0.31
N THR A 46 -4.33 15.46 -0.30
CA THR A 46 -3.04 15.27 -0.99
C THR A 46 -3.27 14.58 -2.35
N PRO A 47 -4.05 15.16 -3.27
CA PRO A 47 -4.40 14.54 -4.55
C PRO A 47 -3.17 14.23 -5.42
N THR A 48 -2.17 15.12 -5.43
CA THR A 48 -0.91 14.91 -6.18
C THR A 48 -0.17 13.66 -5.70
N ARG A 49 -0.12 13.42 -4.39
CA ARG A 49 0.53 12.23 -3.82
C ARG A 49 -0.21 10.94 -4.21
N LEU A 50 -1.53 11.00 -4.35
CA LEU A 50 -2.32 9.87 -4.85
C LEU A 50 -2.00 9.57 -6.31
N GLU A 51 -1.92 10.60 -7.15
CA GLU A 51 -1.57 10.44 -8.57
C GLU A 51 -0.15 9.87 -8.74
N GLU A 52 0.82 10.40 -7.99
CA GLU A 52 2.20 9.90 -7.97
C GLU A 52 2.26 8.43 -7.54
N TYR A 53 1.51 8.08 -6.50
CA TYR A 53 1.42 6.71 -6.02
C TYR A 53 0.85 5.77 -7.07
N ALA A 54 -0.26 6.13 -7.71
CA ALA A 54 -0.91 5.30 -8.73
C ALA A 54 0.03 5.02 -9.93
N LYS A 55 0.70 6.06 -10.44
CA LYS A 55 1.71 5.93 -11.51
C LYS A 55 2.88 5.04 -11.10
N HIS A 56 3.32 5.15 -9.85
CA HIS A 56 4.39 4.31 -9.33
C HIS A 56 3.96 2.84 -9.20
N ALA A 57 2.76 2.59 -8.67
CA ALA A 57 2.20 1.25 -8.50
C ALA A 57 2.05 0.53 -9.84
N GLU A 58 1.55 1.21 -10.88
CA GLU A 58 1.47 0.67 -12.25
C GLU A 58 2.84 0.28 -12.80
N LYS A 59 3.86 1.12 -12.60
CA LYS A 59 5.25 0.83 -12.99
C LYS A 59 5.84 -0.35 -12.20
N MET A 60 5.36 -0.57 -10.97
CA MET A 60 5.76 -1.73 -10.18
C MET A 60 5.07 -3.01 -10.64
N ASP A 61 3.79 -2.98 -11.01
CA ASP A 61 3.03 -4.15 -11.46
C ASP A 61 3.46 -4.62 -12.86
N SER A 62 3.74 -3.69 -13.77
CA SER A 62 4.20 -3.95 -15.16
C SER A 62 5.55 -4.68 -15.30
N LYS A 63 6.16 -5.14 -14.20
CA LYS A 63 7.35 -6.01 -14.21
C LYS A 63 7.05 -7.47 -13.84
N ARG A 64 5.78 -7.90 -13.91
CA ARG A 64 5.40 -9.31 -13.83
C ARG A 64 5.58 -10.02 -15.16
#